data_AF-A0A7W6EJ03-F1
#
_entry.id   AF-A0A7W6EJ03-F1
#
_cell.length_a   1.000
_cell.length_b   1.000
_cell.length_c   1.000
_cell.angle_alpha   90.00
_cell.angle_beta   90.00
_cell.angle_gamma   90.00
#
_symmetry.space_group_name_H-M   'P 1'
#
loop_
_entity.id
_entity.type
_entity.pdbx_description
1 polymer ?
#
loop_
_entity_poly.entity_id
_entity_poly.type
_entity_poly.pdbx_seq_one_letter_code
_entity_poly.pdbx_strand_id
1 'polypeptide(L)'
;MLVALLEFLIFLLALPALFVFVLFRFVSDVADYFGFWLFPGVFGLAMGLNLAMVTPSGPDVPFESLVQVIAGSHIAGFETPNVLFTVGIVSLLVPPARSLFKRLFPTKRNVN
;
A
#
# COMPACT_ATOMS: atom_id res chain seq x y z
N MET A 1 -37.86 -13.86 26.57
CA MET A 1 -37.87 -12.67 25.70
C MET A 1 -36.91 -11.58 26.17
N LEU A 2 -36.98 -11.13 27.42
CA LEU A 2 -36.08 -10.09 27.97
C LEU A 2 -34.58 -10.44 27.89
N VAL A 3 -34.22 -11.69 28.22
CA VAL A 3 -32.82 -12.16 28.15
C VAL A 3 -32.27 -12.10 26.72
N ALA A 4 -33.03 -12.58 25.73
CA ALA A 4 -32.62 -12.53 24.33
C ALA A 4 -32.47 -11.09 23.80
N LEU A 5 -33.30 -10.17 24.28
CA LEU A 5 -33.25 -8.75 23.90
C LEU A 5 -32.00 -8.06 24.51
N LEU A 6 -31.63 -8.43 25.74
CA LEU A 6 -30.40 -8.00 26.38
C LEU A 6 -29.15 -8.54 25.66
N GLU A 7 -29.13 -9.83 25.32
CA GLU A 7 -28.04 -10.44 24.55
C GLU A 7 -27.86 -9.77 23.18
N PHE A 8 -28.96 -9.48 22.49
CA PHE A 8 -28.93 -8.75 21.21
C PHE A 8 -28.38 -7.34 21.36
N LEU A 9 -28.76 -6.61 22.43
CA LEU A 9 -28.27 -5.26 22.69
C LEU A 9 -26.76 -5.26 23.01
N ILE A 10 -26.29 -6.24 23.78
CA ILE A 10 -24.85 -6.42 24.07
C ILE A 10 -24.09 -6.75 22.79
N PHE A 11 -24.62 -7.63 21.95
CA PHE A 11 -24.01 -7.95 20.66
C PHE A 11 -23.91 -6.73 19.73
N LEU A 12 -24.98 -5.94 19.64
CA LEU A 12 -24.99 -4.70 18.87
C LEU A 12 -23.95 -3.69 19.38
N LEU A 13 -23.80 -3.58 20.70
CA LEU A 13 -22.81 -2.70 21.34
C LEU A 13 -21.37 -3.23 21.17
N ALA A 14 -21.18 -4.54 21.08
CA ALA A 14 -19.89 -5.19 20.87
C ALA A 14 -19.45 -5.13 19.39
N LEU A 15 -20.39 -4.97 18.45
CA LEU A 15 -20.13 -4.98 17.01
C LEU A 15 -19.13 -3.89 16.55
N PRO A 16 -19.23 -2.62 17.00
CA PRO A 16 -18.23 -1.61 16.71
C PRO A 16 -16.83 -1.97 17.25
N ALA A 17 -16.76 -2.53 18.46
CA ALA A 17 -15.49 -2.94 19.06
C ALA A 17 -14.86 -4.11 18.27
N LEU A 18 -15.68 -5.07 17.84
CA LEU A 18 -15.26 -6.16 16.97
C LEU A 18 -14.74 -5.63 15.63
N PHE A 19 -15.44 -4.65 15.03
CA PHE A 19 -15.02 -4.04 13.78
C PHE A 19 -13.66 -3.35 13.90
N VAL A 20 -13.46 -2.54 14.95
CA VAL A 20 -12.17 -1.88 15.22
C VAL A 20 -11.07 -2.91 15.46
N PHE A 21 -11.36 -3.98 16.19
CA PHE A 21 -10.42 -5.07 16.43
C PHE A 21 -9.99 -5.76 15.12
N VAL A 22 -10.94 -6.09 14.24
CA VAL A 22 -10.65 -6.72 12.94
C VAL A 22 -9.85 -5.76 12.06
N LEU A 23 -10.20 -4.47 12.03
CA LEU A 23 -9.47 -3.46 11.27
C LEU A 23 -8.02 -3.34 11.77
N PHE A 24 -7.82 -3.28 13.08
CA PHE A 24 -6.50 -3.22 13.69
C PHE A 24 -5.68 -4.47 13.38
N ARG A 25 -6.28 -5.66 13.53
CA ARG A 25 -5.64 -6.95 13.19
C ARG A 25 -5.18 -6.95 11.74
N PHE A 26 -6.05 -6.53 10.83
CA PHE A 26 -5.73 -6.44 9.41
C PHE A 26 -4.57 -5.49 9.13
N VAL A 27 -4.61 -4.28 9.69
CA VAL A 27 -3.52 -3.29 9.53
C VAL A 27 -2.21 -3.83 10.11
N SER A 28 -2.24 -4.48 11.27
CA SER A 28 -1.08 -5.11 11.89
C SER A 28 -0.50 -6.21 11.00
N ASP A 29 -1.34 -7.12 10.51
CA ASP A 29 -0.88 -8.23 9.66
C ASP A 29 -0.29 -7.71 8.33
N VAL A 30 -0.86 -6.65 7.75
CA VAL A 30 -0.32 -5.97 6.57
C VAL A 30 1.02 -5.31 6.88
N ALA A 31 1.12 -4.60 8.00
CA ALA A 31 2.35 -3.96 8.43
C ALA A 31 3.47 -4.97 8.72
N ASP A 32 3.15 -6.10 9.35
CA ASP A 32 4.10 -7.17 9.65
C ASP A 32 4.57 -7.89 8.37
N TYR A 33 3.67 -8.09 7.41
CA TYR A 33 4.00 -8.78 6.16
C TYR A 33 4.83 -7.92 5.20
N PHE A 34 4.41 -6.67 4.96
CA PHE A 34 5.09 -5.78 4.02
C PHE A 34 6.25 -5.01 4.66
N GLY A 35 6.19 -4.73 5.96
CA GLY A 35 7.19 -3.95 6.68
C GLY A 35 7.47 -2.60 6.01
N PHE A 36 8.77 -2.26 5.91
CA PHE A 36 9.22 -1.03 5.28
C PHE A 36 8.85 -0.91 3.80
N TRP A 37 8.63 -2.02 3.09
CA TRP A 37 8.29 -2.02 1.66
C TRP A 37 6.89 -1.47 1.36
N LEU A 38 6.02 -1.40 2.38
CA LEU A 38 4.71 -0.79 2.26
C LEU A 38 4.82 0.70 1.89
N PHE A 39 5.79 1.42 2.47
CA PHE A 39 5.93 2.86 2.27
C PHE A 39 6.27 3.24 0.81
N PRO A 40 7.37 2.76 0.20
CA PRO A 40 7.64 3.05 -1.20
C PRO A 40 6.61 2.42 -2.14
N GLY A 41 5.98 1.32 -1.73
CA GLY A 41 4.87 0.67 -2.44
C GLY A 41 3.66 1.59 -2.60
N VAL A 42 3.07 2.00 -1.47
CA VAL A 42 1.88 2.84 -1.42
C VAL A 42 2.19 4.24 -1.95
N PHE A 43 3.35 4.83 -1.57
CA PHE A 43 3.74 6.15 -2.05
C PHE A 43 3.91 6.17 -3.57
N GLY A 44 4.64 5.20 -4.15
CA GLY A 44 4.86 5.12 -5.59
C GLY A 44 3.56 4.96 -6.37
N LEU A 45 2.65 4.10 -5.91
CA LEU A 45 1.35 3.92 -6.54
C LEU A 45 0.45 5.16 -6.40
N ALA A 46 0.35 5.73 -5.20
CA ALA A 46 -0.52 6.87 -4.95
C ALA A 46 -0.02 8.12 -5.68
N MET A 47 1.28 8.43 -5.62
CA MET A 47 1.85 9.57 -6.34
C MET A 47 1.86 9.34 -7.85
N GLY A 48 2.17 8.13 -8.31
CA GLY A 48 2.07 7.77 -9.72
C GLY A 48 0.66 8.00 -10.26
N LEU A 49 -0.37 7.58 -9.51
CA LEU A 49 -1.77 7.77 -9.87
C LEU A 49 -2.15 9.25 -9.90
N ASN A 50 -1.78 10.02 -8.86
CA ASN A 50 -2.07 11.45 -8.82
C ASN A 50 -1.41 12.20 -9.99
N LEU A 51 -0.16 11.88 -10.31
CA LEU A 51 0.55 12.52 -11.41
C LEU A 51 0.04 12.08 -12.79
N ALA A 52 -0.41 10.83 -12.94
CA ALA A 52 -1.01 10.34 -14.18
C ALA A 52 -2.40 10.96 -14.47
N MET A 53 -3.13 11.37 -13.43
CA MET A 53 -4.42 12.05 -13.57
C MET A 53 -4.30 13.56 -13.82
N VAL A 54 -3.10 14.14 -13.64
CA VAL A 54 -2.85 15.55 -13.90
C VAL A 54 -2.51 15.74 -15.37
N THR A 55 -3.32 16.52 -16.09
CA THR A 55 -3.05 16.87 -17.48
C THR A 55 -1.67 17.54 -17.60
N PRO A 56 -0.78 17.09 -18.52
CA PRO A 56 0.50 17.72 -18.74
C PRO A 56 0.27 19.20 -19.09
N SER A 57 0.74 20.09 -18.22
CA SER A 57 0.72 21.52 -18.47
C SER A 57 1.71 21.86 -19.58
N GLY A 58 1.28 22.65 -20.56
CA GLY A 58 2.18 23.19 -21.60
C GLY A 58 3.33 24.02 -21.02
N PRO A 59 4.35 24.35 -21.82
CA PRO A 59 5.55 25.06 -21.36
C PRO A 59 5.27 26.47 -20.79
N ASP A 60 4.09 27.04 -21.05
CA ASP A 60 3.70 28.40 -20.67
C ASP A 60 2.87 28.47 -19.37
N VAL A 61 2.64 27.34 -18.68
CA VAL A 61 1.81 27.35 -17.48
C VAL A 61 2.62 27.89 -16.29
N PRO A 62 2.12 28.91 -15.57
CA PRO A 62 2.85 29.48 -14.45
C PRO A 62 3.15 28.42 -13.39
N PHE A 63 4.30 28.56 -12.72
CA PHE A 63 4.89 27.63 -11.74
C PHE A 63 4.06 27.48 -10.44
N GLU A 64 2.73 27.64 -10.51
CA GLU A 64 1.83 27.60 -9.36
C GLU A 64 1.61 26.17 -8.85
N SER A 65 1.91 25.13 -9.64
CA SER A 65 1.72 23.73 -9.24
C SER A 65 2.98 22.88 -9.47
N LEU A 66 3.74 22.63 -8.40
CA LEU A 66 4.84 21.66 -8.39
C LEU A 66 4.41 20.27 -8.88
N VAL A 67 3.15 19.90 -8.66
CA VAL A 67 2.58 18.62 -9.09
C VAL A 67 2.52 18.53 -10.62
N GLN A 68 2.17 19.61 -11.32
CA GLN A 68 2.16 19.67 -12.78
C GLN A 68 3.58 19.60 -13.37
N VAL A 69 4.54 20.28 -12.74
CA VAL A 69 5.96 20.21 -13.13
C VAL A 69 6.49 18.78 -12.99
N ILE A 70 6.16 18.10 -11.89
CA ILE A 70 6.57 16.72 -11.65
C ILE A 70 5.86 15.76 -12.61
N ALA A 71 4.59 16.00 -12.95
CA ALA A 71 3.84 15.17 -13.90
C ALA A 71 4.42 15.25 -15.32
N GLY A 72 4.86 16.43 -15.76
CA GLY A 72 5.55 16.62 -17.04
C GLY A 72 7.04 16.27 -17.02
N SER A 73 7.60 15.95 -15.84
CA SER A 73 9.01 15.62 -15.70
C SER A 73 9.32 14.20 -16.17
N HIS A 74 10.58 14.01 -16.57
CA HIS A 74 11.11 12.71 -16.97
C HIS A 74 12.27 12.33 -16.06
N ILE A 75 12.23 11.12 -15.51
CA ILE A 75 13.33 10.52 -14.76
C ILE A 75 14.00 9.51 -15.69
N ALA A 76 15.28 9.74 -16.01
CA ALA A 76 16.05 8.88 -16.92
C ALA A 76 15.39 8.64 -18.29
N GLY A 77 14.65 9.62 -18.80
CA GLY A 77 13.93 9.53 -20.09
C GLY A 77 12.56 8.86 -20.02
N PHE A 78 12.12 8.40 -18.85
CA PHE A 78 10.78 7.86 -18.63
C PHE A 78 9.91 8.88 -17.91
N GLU A 79 8.62 8.90 -18.25
CA GLU A 79 7.62 9.71 -17.55
C GLU A 79 7.64 9.38 -16.04
N THR A 80 7.74 10.41 -15.20
CA THR A 80 7.80 10.26 -13.75
C THR A 80 6.66 9.42 -13.15
N PRO A 81 5.39 9.51 -13.61
CA PRO A 81 4.32 8.60 -13.18
C PRO A 81 4.68 7.11 -13.38
N ASN A 82 5.24 6.74 -14.53
CA ASN A 82 5.59 5.35 -14.84
C ASN A 82 6.73 4.82 -13.97
N VAL A 83 7.71 5.68 -13.64
CA VAL A 83 8.79 5.33 -12.71
C VAL A 83 8.23 5.09 -11.31
N LEU A 84 7.32 5.95 -10.84
CA LEU A 84 6.69 5.79 -9.53
C LEU A 84 5.80 4.55 -9.45
N PHE A 85 5.04 4.23 -10.50
CA PHE A 85 4.31 2.97 -10.58
C PHE A 85 5.25 1.77 -10.50
N THR A 86 6.36 1.81 -11.23
CA THR A 86 7.35 0.72 -11.24
C THR A 86 7.95 0.52 -9.84
N VAL A 87 8.39 1.59 -9.18
CA VAL A 87 8.90 1.54 -7.81
C VAL A 87 7.83 1.01 -6.84
N GLY A 88 6.59 1.45 -6.98
CA GLY A 88 5.46 1.00 -6.18
C GLY A 88 5.20 -0.50 -6.32
N ILE A 89 5.07 -0.99 -7.55
CA ILE A 89 4.83 -2.41 -7.87
C ILE A 89 5.99 -3.28 -7.39
N VAL A 90 7.23 -2.91 -7.72
CA VAL A 90 8.42 -3.67 -7.32
C VAL A 90 8.50 -3.77 -5.79
N SER A 91 8.26 -2.67 -5.07
CA SER A 91 8.29 -2.67 -3.61
C SER A 91 7.27 -3.64 -3.01
N LEU A 92 6.04 -3.66 -3.52
CA LEU A 92 5.01 -4.59 -3.06
C LEU A 92 5.26 -6.04 -3.47
N LEU A 93 6.04 -6.28 -4.53
CA LEU A 93 6.42 -7.63 -4.97
C LEU A 93 7.59 -8.22 -4.19
N VAL A 94 8.41 -7.42 -3.51
CA VAL A 94 9.57 -7.93 -2.75
C VAL A 94 9.17 -8.89 -1.63
N PRO A 95 8.22 -8.59 -0.72
CA PRO A 95 7.78 -9.53 0.31
C PRO A 95 7.25 -10.88 -0.21
N PRO A 96 6.31 -10.92 -1.18
CA PRO A 96 5.84 -12.20 -1.74
C PRO A 96 6.92 -12.95 -2.50
N ALA A 97 7.79 -12.26 -3.25
CA ALA A 97 8.92 -12.90 -3.92
C ALA A 97 9.89 -13.55 -2.92
N ARG A 98 10.22 -12.86 -1.82
CA ARG A 98 11.07 -13.40 -0.75
C ARG A 98 10.42 -14.59 -0.03
N SER A 99 9.12 -14.51 0.21
CA SER A 99 8.30 -15.59 0.77
C SER A 99 8.34 -16.84 -0.11
N LEU A 100 8.07 -16.68 -1.42
CA LEU A 100 8.12 -17.77 -2.40
C LEU A 100 9.53 -18.35 -2.52
N PHE A 101 10.56 -17.52 -2.57
CA PHE A 101 11.94 -17.97 -2.67
C PHE A 101 12.35 -18.84 -1.46
N LYS A 102 11.99 -18.42 -0.24
CA LYS A 102 12.22 -19.24 0.97
C LYS A 102 11.49 -20.58 0.94
N ARG A 103 10.30 -20.65 0.32
CA ARG A 103 9.53 -21.89 0.19
C ARG A 103 10.11 -22.82 -0.87
N LEU A 104 10.61 -22.27 -1.98
CA LEU A 104 11.16 -23.03 -3.09
C LEU A 104 12.59 -23.53 -2.83
N PHE A 105 13.39 -22.75 -2.10
CA PHE A 105 14.76 -23.10 -1.72
C PHE A 105 14.87 -23.18 -0.19
N PRO A 106 14.26 -24.19 0.47
CA PRO A 106 14.46 -24.39 1.89
C PRO A 106 15.95 -24.66 2.10
N THR A 107 16.64 -23.72 2.76
CA THR A 107 18.03 -23.91 3.15
C THR A 107 18.07 -25.15 4.03
N LYS A 108 18.71 -26.24 3.56
CA LYS A 108 19.03 -27.39 4.40
C LYS A 108 19.90 -26.86 5.54
N ARG A 109 19.28 -26.53 6.67
CA ARG A 109 20.00 -26.25 7.90
C ARG A 109 20.45 -27.61 8.42
N ASN A 110 21.66 -28.01 8.05
CA ASN A 110 22.34 -29.13 8.69
C ASN A 110 22.42 -28.82 10.17
N VAL A 111 21.67 -29.59 10.95
CA VAL A 111 21.83 -29.69 12.39
C VAL A 111 23.06 -30.58 12.58
N ASN A 112 24.16 -29.99 13.02
CA ASN A 112 25.21 -30.70 13.76
C ASN A 112 24.92 -30.53 15.25
#